data_AF-A0A7Y0EWQ8-F1
#
_entry.id   AF-A0A7Y0EWQ8-F1
#
_cell.length_a   1.000
_cell.length_b   1.000
_cell.length_c   1.000
_cell.angle_alpha   90.00
_cell.angle_beta   90.00
_cell.angle_gamma   90.00
#
_symmetry.space_group_name_H-M   'P 1'
#
loop_
_entity.id
_entity.type
_entity.pdbx_description
1 polymer ?
#
loop_
_entity_poly.entity_id
_entity_poly.type
_entity_poly.pdbx_seq_one_letter_code
_entity_poly.pdbx_strand_id
1 'polypeptide(L)'
;MTWQSMALGEAITLKRGYDLPSKKRVNGKIPVYSSSGRSGFHNEVAVHGPGVITGRYGTIGEVFYAEDDYWPLNTTLYVSDFKGNYPHFIYYLLKTINWNNYTTASAVPGINRNHVHHCVVTIPDLTTQYKIAYVLGAYDKQINYLAQANGHLLEQFVLAA
;
A
#
# COMPACT_ATOMS: atom_id res chain seq x y z
N MET A 1 -7.66 -18.92 18.87
CA MET A 1 -7.21 -18.39 17.57
C MET A 1 -8.16 -18.92 16.52
N THR A 2 -8.86 -18.06 15.81
CA THR A 2 -9.83 -18.46 14.78
C THR A 2 -9.43 -17.83 13.46
N TRP A 3 -9.44 -18.64 12.40
CA TRP A 3 -9.16 -18.21 11.03
C TRP A 3 -10.41 -18.44 10.18
N GLN A 4 -10.77 -17.45 9.37
CA GLN A 4 -11.95 -17.50 8.51
C GLN A 4 -11.53 -17.23 7.07
N SER A 5 -11.95 -18.12 6.17
CA SER A 5 -11.82 -17.91 4.74
C SER A 5 -12.99 -17.08 4.24
N MET A 6 -12.71 -16.04 3.48
CA MET A 6 -13.72 -15.13 2.92
C MET A 6 -13.21 -14.46 1.64
N ALA A 7 -14.10 -13.82 0.89
CA ALA A 7 -13.69 -13.01 -0.25
C ALA A 7 -12.99 -11.71 0.25
N LEU A 8 -11.99 -11.23 -0.49
CA LEU A 8 -11.26 -10.00 -0.12
C LEU A 8 -12.21 -8.81 0.00
N GLY A 9 -13.24 -8.74 -0.84
CA GLY A 9 -14.28 -7.72 -0.78
C GLY A 9 -15.13 -7.77 0.49
N GLU A 10 -15.16 -8.90 1.22
CA GLU A 10 -15.79 -9.03 2.54
C GLU A 10 -14.85 -8.58 3.66
N ALA A 11 -13.54 -8.71 3.47
CA ALA A 11 -12.52 -8.27 4.43
C ALA A 11 -12.20 -6.77 4.34
N ILE A 12 -12.21 -6.19 3.14
CA ILE A 12 -11.87 -4.78 2.88
C ILE A 12 -12.62 -4.21 1.68
N THR A 13 -12.69 -2.88 1.56
CA THR A 13 -13.13 -2.21 0.34
C THR A 13 -11.96 -1.47 -0.30
N LEU A 14 -11.72 -1.74 -1.59
CA LEU A 14 -10.72 -1.06 -2.40
C LEU A 14 -11.43 0.03 -3.22
N LYS A 15 -10.83 1.22 -3.29
CA LYS A 15 -11.34 2.35 -4.07
C LYS A 15 -10.24 2.91 -4.95
N ARG A 16 -10.60 3.37 -6.15
CA ARG A 16 -9.68 4.09 -7.04
C ARG A 16 -9.22 5.38 -6.35
N GLY A 17 -7.93 5.72 -6.49
CA GLY A 17 -7.44 7.03 -6.09
C GLY A 17 -7.96 8.19 -6.97
N TYR A 18 -7.41 9.36 -6.73
CA TYR A 18 -7.91 10.63 -7.25
C TYR A 18 -6.98 11.20 -8.33
N ASP A 19 -7.56 11.92 -9.28
CA ASP A 19 -6.81 12.59 -10.33
C ASP A 19 -6.09 13.83 -9.77
N LEU A 20 -4.75 13.81 -9.77
CA LEU A 20 -3.92 14.96 -9.41
C LEU A 20 -2.71 15.09 -10.36
N PRO A 21 -2.93 15.63 -11.58
CA PRO A 21 -1.86 15.91 -12.53
C PRO A 21 -0.77 16.81 -11.93
N SER A 22 0.49 16.63 -12.31
CA SER A 22 1.63 17.37 -11.75
C SER A 22 1.44 18.89 -11.74
N LYS A 23 0.84 19.45 -12.80
CA LYS A 23 0.52 20.88 -12.93
C LYS A 23 -0.49 21.44 -11.92
N LYS A 24 -1.25 20.58 -11.24
CA LYS A 24 -2.19 20.96 -10.16
C LYS A 24 -1.59 20.77 -8.76
N ARG A 25 -0.39 20.19 -8.66
CA ARG A 25 0.25 19.95 -7.36
C ARG A 25 0.79 21.26 -6.82
N VAL A 26 0.38 21.56 -5.60
CA VAL A 26 0.87 22.67 -4.79
C VAL A 26 1.76 22.12 -3.69
N ASN A 27 2.89 22.77 -3.43
CA ASN A 27 3.83 22.39 -2.36
C ASN A 27 3.11 22.27 -1.02
N GLY A 28 3.35 21.18 -0.32
CA GLY A 28 2.75 20.87 0.97
C GLY A 28 3.40 19.66 1.62
N LYS A 29 2.73 19.10 2.63
CA LYS A 29 3.26 17.99 3.43
C LYS A 29 2.55 16.66 3.19
N ILE A 30 1.44 16.66 2.46
CA ILE A 30 0.63 15.45 2.24
C ILE A 30 1.31 14.59 1.17
N PRO A 31 1.79 13.38 1.50
CA PRO A 31 2.45 12.51 0.53
C PRO A 31 1.47 12.06 -0.57
N VAL A 32 1.95 12.11 -1.81
CA VAL A 32 1.20 11.65 -3.00
C VAL A 32 1.72 10.29 -3.42
N TYR A 33 0.85 9.29 -3.49
CA TYR A 33 1.20 7.91 -3.86
C TYR A 33 0.77 7.58 -5.28
N SER A 34 1.70 7.18 -6.12
CA SER A 34 1.46 6.55 -7.42
C SER A 34 1.50 5.02 -7.29
N SER A 35 1.33 4.31 -8.40
CA SER A 35 1.50 2.86 -8.46
C SER A 35 2.91 2.38 -8.11
N SER A 36 3.91 3.25 -8.19
CA SER A 36 5.32 2.96 -7.90
C SER A 36 5.78 3.57 -6.56
N GLY A 37 4.83 3.93 -5.69
CA GLY A 37 5.11 4.48 -4.36
C GLY A 37 4.99 6.01 -4.27
N ARG A 38 5.67 6.61 -3.30
CA ARG A 38 5.58 8.06 -3.06
C ARG A 38 6.21 8.83 -4.23
N SER A 39 5.43 9.73 -4.82
CA SER A 39 5.76 10.46 -6.06
C SER A 39 5.78 11.98 -5.89
N GLY A 40 5.82 12.47 -4.65
CA GLY A 40 5.85 13.89 -4.30
C GLY A 40 4.90 14.22 -3.15
N PHE A 41 4.54 15.50 -3.07
CA PHE A 41 3.68 16.04 -2.02
C PHE A 41 2.60 16.96 -2.58
N HIS A 42 1.54 17.14 -1.80
CA HIS A 42 0.47 18.11 -2.02
C HIS A 42 0.10 18.82 -0.70
N ASN A 43 -0.68 19.89 -0.76
CA ASN A 43 -1.13 20.65 0.40
C ASN A 43 -2.52 20.21 0.91
N GLU A 44 -3.25 19.40 0.15
CA GLU A 44 -4.59 18.92 0.50
C GLU A 44 -4.60 17.42 0.81
N VAL A 45 -5.46 17.04 1.76
CA VAL A 45 -5.71 15.65 2.14
C VAL A 45 -6.86 15.10 1.30
N ALA A 46 -6.62 13.99 0.59
CA ALA A 46 -7.69 13.26 -0.09
C ALA A 46 -8.22 12.08 0.72
N VAL A 47 -7.37 11.47 1.56
CA VAL A 47 -7.72 10.35 2.44
C VAL A 47 -7.02 10.51 3.77
N HIS A 48 -7.78 10.42 4.86
CA HIS A 48 -7.22 10.41 6.22
C HIS A 48 -6.57 9.07 6.53
N GLY A 49 -5.40 9.12 7.18
CA GLY A 49 -4.59 7.96 7.51
C GLY A 49 -5.03 7.23 8.79
N PRO A 50 -4.40 6.08 9.10
CA PRO A 50 -3.44 5.38 8.26
C PRO A 50 -4.11 4.68 7.05
N GLY A 51 -3.33 4.36 6.02
CA GLY A 51 -3.84 3.81 4.77
C GLY A 51 -2.99 2.69 4.16
N VAL A 52 -3.65 1.82 3.39
CA VAL A 52 -2.99 0.79 2.58
C VAL A 52 -3.30 1.07 1.11
N ILE A 53 -2.27 1.13 0.28
CA ILE A 53 -2.34 1.49 -1.14
C ILE A 53 -1.72 0.37 -1.97
N THR A 54 -2.30 0.07 -3.14
CA THR A 54 -1.74 -0.88 -4.11
C THR A 54 -1.74 -0.30 -5.52
N GLY A 55 -0.71 -0.62 -6.31
CA GLY A 55 -0.60 -0.21 -7.70
C GLY A 55 -1.68 -0.83 -8.59
N ARG A 56 -2.43 0.02 -9.33
CA ARG A 56 -3.49 -0.38 -10.26
C ARG A 56 -3.02 -0.38 -11.71
N TYR A 57 -2.30 0.66 -12.13
CA TYR A 57 -1.80 0.87 -13.50
C TYR A 57 -0.32 1.23 -13.48
N GLY A 58 0.48 0.68 -14.41
CA GLY A 58 1.94 0.82 -14.38
C GLY A 58 2.56 -0.28 -13.53
N THR A 59 3.14 0.05 -12.39
CA THR A 59 3.58 -0.96 -11.41
C THR A 59 2.34 -1.61 -10.77
N ILE A 60 2.15 -2.91 -11.01
CA ILE A 60 0.97 -3.64 -10.55
C ILE A 60 1.28 -4.36 -9.25
N GLY A 61 0.39 -4.24 -8.27
CA GLY A 61 0.39 -5.08 -7.08
C GLY A 61 1.43 -4.74 -6.02
N GLU A 62 2.31 -3.76 -6.26
CA GLU A 62 3.13 -3.22 -5.17
C GLU A 62 2.24 -2.53 -4.14
N VAL A 63 2.47 -2.87 -2.87
CA VAL A 63 1.67 -2.43 -1.74
C VAL A 63 2.47 -1.49 -0.85
N PHE A 64 1.88 -0.35 -0.53
CA PHE A 64 2.45 0.70 0.29
C PHE A 64 1.59 0.94 1.53
N TYR A 65 2.24 1.32 2.63
CA TYR A 65 1.60 1.78 3.85
C TYR A 65 1.80 3.28 3.98
N ALA A 66 0.73 4.01 4.29
CA ALA A 66 0.76 5.41 4.67
C ALA A 66 0.47 5.51 6.17
N GLU A 67 1.43 5.99 6.95
CA GLU A 67 1.25 6.17 8.40
C GLU A 67 0.28 7.33 8.70
N ASP A 68 0.34 8.38 7.88
CA ASP A 68 -0.46 9.60 8.01
C ASP A 68 -1.40 9.82 6.82
N ASP A 69 -2.14 10.93 6.86
CA ASP A 69 -2.95 11.46 5.77
C ASP A 69 -2.21 11.49 4.44
N TYR A 70 -2.90 11.14 3.34
CA TYR A 70 -2.24 10.92 2.05
C TYR A 70 -3.15 11.22 0.86
N TRP A 71 -2.52 11.29 -0.32
CA TRP A 71 -3.21 11.41 -1.61
C TRP A 71 -2.89 10.20 -2.50
N PRO A 72 -3.78 9.21 -2.62
CA PRO A 72 -3.62 8.13 -3.59
C PRO A 72 -3.99 8.64 -4.99
N LEU A 73 -3.11 8.46 -5.97
CA LEU A 73 -3.39 8.83 -7.36
C LEU A 73 -4.35 7.85 -8.03
N ASN A 74 -4.97 8.28 -9.13
CA ASN A 74 -5.82 7.44 -9.98
C ASN A 74 -5.14 6.15 -10.51
N THR A 75 -3.81 6.08 -10.50
CA THR A 75 -3.01 4.90 -10.83
C THR A 75 -2.94 3.86 -9.71
N THR A 76 -3.57 4.12 -8.56
CA THR A 76 -3.64 3.21 -7.41
C THR A 76 -5.07 2.79 -7.09
N LEU A 77 -5.16 1.71 -6.31
CA LEU A 77 -6.28 1.42 -5.43
C LEU A 77 -5.83 1.69 -3.99
N TYR A 78 -6.71 2.18 -3.13
CA TYR A 78 -6.48 2.26 -1.69
C TYR A 78 -7.61 1.56 -0.93
N VAL A 79 -7.31 1.13 0.30
CA VAL A 79 -8.32 0.57 1.20
C VAL A 79 -9.14 1.71 1.79
N SER A 80 -10.40 1.83 1.37
CA SER A 80 -11.32 2.86 1.86
C SER A 80 -12.13 2.41 3.08
N ASP A 81 -12.21 1.10 3.32
CA ASP A 81 -12.84 0.51 4.50
C ASP A 81 -12.10 -0.78 4.85
N PHE A 82 -11.65 -0.89 6.10
CA PHE A 82 -10.95 -2.06 6.63
C PHE A 82 -11.91 -3.10 7.24
N LYS A 83 -13.20 -2.78 7.37
CA LYS A 83 -14.25 -3.66 7.90
C LYS A 83 -13.88 -4.32 9.24
N GLY A 84 -13.26 -3.54 10.11
CA GLY A 84 -12.82 -3.98 11.44
C GLY A 84 -11.45 -4.69 11.48
N ASN A 85 -10.78 -4.88 10.34
CA ASN A 85 -9.43 -5.46 10.30
C ASN A 85 -8.35 -4.43 10.63
N TYR A 86 -7.23 -4.90 11.16
CA TYR A 86 -6.11 -4.05 11.51
C TYR A 86 -5.35 -3.60 10.25
N PRO A 87 -5.19 -2.28 9.99
CA PRO A 87 -4.60 -1.78 8.74
C PRO A 87 -3.23 -2.34 8.40
N HIS A 88 -2.35 -2.46 9.40
CA HIS A 88 -1.00 -2.97 9.17
C HIS A 88 -0.99 -4.48 8.88
N PHE A 89 -1.96 -5.25 9.41
CA PHE A 89 -2.15 -6.63 8.98
C PHE A 89 -2.63 -6.69 7.52
N ILE A 90 -3.59 -5.84 7.13
CA ILE A 90 -4.07 -5.77 5.74
C ILE A 90 -2.94 -5.40 4.76
N TYR A 91 -2.02 -4.53 5.15
CA TYR A 91 -0.81 -4.25 4.37
C TYR A 91 -0.03 -5.53 4.03
N TYR A 92 0.24 -6.37 5.03
CA TYR A 92 0.93 -7.63 4.81
C TYR A 92 0.09 -8.64 4.05
N LEU A 93 -1.22 -8.74 4.32
CA LEU A 93 -2.13 -9.60 3.58
C LEU A 93 -2.14 -9.27 2.08
N LEU A 94 -2.23 -7.98 1.73
CA LEU A 94 -2.24 -7.56 0.34
C LEU A 94 -0.93 -7.86 -0.39
N LYS A 95 0.20 -7.94 0.34
CA LYS A 95 1.49 -8.39 -0.22
C LYS A 95 1.53 -9.88 -0.57
N THR A 96 0.62 -10.70 -0.03
CA THR A 96 0.57 -12.13 -0.35
C THR A 96 -0.27 -12.45 -1.58
N ILE A 97 -1.01 -11.47 -2.12
CA ILE A 97 -1.88 -11.66 -3.28
C ILE A 97 -1.04 -11.68 -4.56
N ASN A 98 -1.26 -12.67 -5.42
CA ASN A 98 -0.73 -12.65 -6.79
C ASN A 98 -1.61 -11.74 -7.66
N TRP A 99 -1.28 -10.44 -7.66
CA TRP A 99 -2.04 -9.40 -8.36
C TRP A 99 -2.16 -9.60 -9.87
N ASN A 100 -1.21 -10.31 -10.50
CA ASN A 100 -1.24 -10.58 -11.93
C ASN A 100 -2.47 -11.39 -12.36
N ASN A 101 -3.00 -12.23 -11.46
CA ASN A 101 -4.22 -13.02 -11.69
C ASN A 101 -5.49 -12.15 -11.83
N TYR A 102 -5.43 -10.87 -11.47
CA TYR A 102 -6.56 -9.95 -11.46
C TYR A 102 -6.41 -8.79 -12.44
N THR A 103 -5.50 -8.93 -13.40
CA THR A 103 -5.26 -7.94 -14.45
C THR A 103 -6.30 -8.02 -15.57
N THR A 104 -6.55 -6.91 -16.24
CA THR A 104 -7.38 -6.85 -17.45
C THR A 104 -6.56 -7.22 -18.69
N ALA A 105 -7.19 -7.92 -19.65
CA ALA A 105 -6.60 -8.20 -20.96
C ALA A 105 -6.65 -6.96 -21.89
N SER A 106 -5.92 -5.91 -21.52
CA SER A 106 -5.82 -4.64 -22.25
C SER A 106 -4.37 -4.30 -22.58
N ALA A 107 -4.14 -3.46 -23.59
CA ALA A 107 -2.78 -3.03 -24.00
C ALA A 107 -1.99 -2.36 -22.86
N VAL A 108 -2.68 -1.68 -21.94
CA VAL A 108 -2.14 -1.29 -20.64
C VAL A 108 -2.84 -2.16 -19.59
N PRO A 109 -2.16 -3.16 -19.00
CA PRO A 109 -2.77 -4.00 -17.99
C PRO A 109 -3.08 -3.18 -16.74
N GLY A 110 -4.24 -3.42 -16.15
CA GLY A 110 -4.59 -2.81 -14.88
C GLY A 110 -5.40 -3.75 -14.00
N ILE A 111 -5.41 -3.49 -12.70
CA ILE A 111 -6.18 -4.30 -11.76
C ILE A 111 -7.68 -4.05 -11.96
N ASN A 112 -8.41 -5.13 -12.23
CA ASN A 112 -9.86 -5.14 -12.15
C ASN A 112 -10.26 -5.29 -10.69
N ARG A 113 -10.67 -4.17 -10.08
CA ARG A 113 -11.13 -4.12 -8.68
C ARG A 113 -12.22 -5.15 -8.39
N ASN A 114 -13.20 -5.29 -9.28
CA ASN A 114 -14.32 -6.21 -9.05
C ASN A 114 -13.83 -7.66 -9.04
N HIS A 115 -12.83 -8.01 -9.85
CA HIS A 115 -12.27 -9.36 -9.85
C HIS A 115 -11.43 -9.64 -8.60
N VAL A 116 -10.55 -8.73 -8.19
CA VAL A 116 -9.71 -8.95 -7.00
C VAL A 116 -10.53 -8.98 -5.71
N HIS A 117 -11.70 -8.34 -5.67
CA HIS A 117 -12.63 -8.47 -4.55
C HIS A 117 -13.17 -9.89 -4.35
N HIS A 118 -13.09 -10.76 -5.36
CA HIS A 118 -13.44 -12.18 -5.23
C HIS A 118 -12.23 -13.07 -4.87
N CYS A 119 -11.03 -12.50 -4.69
CA CYS A 119 -9.87 -13.23 -4.19
C CYS A 119 -10.19 -13.84 -2.82
N VAL A 120 -10.00 -15.16 -2.66
CA VAL A 120 -10.20 -15.84 -1.38
C VAL A 120 -9.00 -15.57 -0.48
N VAL A 121 -9.25 -15.05 0.71
CA VAL A 121 -8.24 -14.73 1.73
C VAL A 121 -8.63 -15.34 3.07
N THR A 122 -7.62 -15.57 3.92
CA THR A 122 -7.85 -16.07 5.29
C THR A 122 -7.55 -14.97 6.30
N ILE A 123 -8.55 -14.60 7.08
CA ILE A 123 -8.47 -13.53 8.08
C ILE A 123 -8.52 -14.15 9.48
N PRO A 124 -7.53 -13.89 10.35
CA PRO A 124 -7.58 -14.33 11.73
C PRO A 124 -8.33 -13.35 12.63
N ASP A 125 -8.59 -13.75 13.87
CA ASP A 125 -9.08 -12.84 14.92
C ASP A 125 -8.13 -11.63 15.12
N LEU A 126 -8.69 -10.52 15.59
CA LEU A 126 -7.98 -9.24 15.69
C LEU A 126 -6.72 -9.33 16.57
N THR A 127 -6.74 -10.13 17.64
CA THR A 127 -5.56 -10.35 18.50
C THR A 127 -4.41 -10.96 17.71
N THR A 128 -4.72 -11.94 16.86
CA THR A 128 -3.74 -12.59 15.99
C THR A 128 -3.26 -11.64 14.88
N GLN A 129 -4.14 -10.81 14.31
CA GLN A 129 -3.75 -9.78 13.35
C GLN A 129 -2.69 -8.82 13.93
N TYR A 130 -2.91 -8.33 15.16
CA TYR A 130 -1.94 -7.46 15.85
C TYR A 130 -0.59 -8.15 16.04
N LYS A 131 -0.57 -9.42 16.48
CA LYS A 131 0.67 -10.18 16.68
C LYS A 131 1.46 -10.33 15.38
N ILE A 132 0.78 -10.68 14.29
CA ILE A 132 1.42 -10.82 12.97
C ILE A 132 2.02 -9.48 12.54
N ALA A 133 1.22 -8.42 12.56
CA ALA A 133 1.66 -7.09 12.14
C ALA A 133 2.76 -6.51 13.04
N TYR A 134 2.76 -6.83 14.34
CA TYR A 134 3.82 -6.42 15.25
C TYR A 134 5.16 -7.07 14.90
N VAL A 135 5.17 -8.39 14.70
CA VAL A 135 6.40 -9.13 14.37
C VAL A 135 6.94 -8.69 13.01
N LEU A 136 6.10 -8.66 11.98
CA LEU A 136 6.52 -8.24 10.64
C LEU A 136 6.95 -6.76 10.63
N GLY A 137 6.24 -5.89 11.34
CA GLY A 137 6.58 -4.48 11.47
C GLY A 137 7.92 -4.25 12.17
N ALA A 138 8.30 -5.09 13.13
CA ALA A 138 9.62 -5.03 13.75
C ALA A 138 10.75 -5.34 12.75
N TYR A 139 10.54 -6.34 11.88
CA TYR A 139 11.50 -6.66 10.82
C TYR A 139 11.58 -5.59 9.75
N ASP A 140 10.45 -5.02 9.32
CA ASP A 140 10.45 -3.91 8.35
C ASP A 140 11.22 -2.69 8.89
N LYS A 141 11.04 -2.36 10.18
CA LYS A 141 11.83 -1.29 10.84
C LYS A 141 13.32 -1.58 10.79
N GLN A 142 13.72 -2.83 11.09
CA GLN A 142 15.12 -3.23 11.06
C GLN A 142 15.70 -3.18 9.64
N ILE A 143 14.96 -3.66 8.64
CA ILE A 143 15.36 -3.60 7.22
C ILE A 143 15.56 -2.15 6.79
N ASN A 144 14.61 -1.26 7.13
CA ASN A 144 14.68 0.15 6.78
C ASN A 144 15.87 0.85 7.45
N TYR A 145 16.13 0.55 8.72
CA TYR A 145 17.30 1.07 9.44
C TYR A 145 18.62 0.65 8.77
N LEU A 146 18.76 -0.64 8.45
CA LEU A 146 19.96 -1.16 7.79
C LEU A 146 20.15 -0.58 6.38
N ALA A 147 19.06 -0.42 5.62
CA ALA A 147 19.12 0.20 4.30
C ALA A 147 19.60 1.65 4.35
N GLN A 148 19.12 2.43 5.34
CA GLN A 148 19.59 3.81 5.55
C GLN A 148 21.06 3.87 5.96
N ALA A 149 21.48 3.02 6.91
CA ALA A 149 22.87 2.95 7.34
C ALA A 149 23.82 2.61 6.18
N ASN A 150 23.44 1.64 5.34
CA ASN A 150 24.21 1.29 4.14
C ASN A 150 24.27 2.45 3.14
N GLY A 151 23.18 3.19 2.95
CA GLY A 151 23.16 4.38 2.10
C GLY A 151 24.16 5.45 2.58
N HIS A 152 24.17 5.76 3.88
CA HIS A 152 25.10 6.72 4.46
C HIS A 152 26.57 6.28 4.33
N LEU A 153 26.85 5.00 4.52
CA LEU A 153 28.21 4.48 4.35
C LEU A 153 28.69 4.64 2.90
N LEU A 154 27.84 4.36 1.91
CA LEU A 154 28.18 4.54 0.50
C LEU A 154 28.47 6.00 0.16
N GLU A 155 27.70 6.96 0.69
CA GLU A 155 27.96 8.39 0.52
C GLU A 155 29.33 8.78 1.07
N GLN A 156 29.68 8.28 2.26
CA GLN A 156 30.99 8.54 2.87
C GLN A 156 32.14 7.95 2.05
N PHE A 157 32.00 6.74 1.51
CA PHE A 157 33.00 6.13 0.63
C PHE A 157 33.21 6.94 -0.65
N VAL A 158 32.13 7.42 -1.28
CA VAL A 158 32.22 8.24 -2.50
C VAL A 158 32.89 9.60 -2.22
N LEU A 159 32.65 10.21 -1.06
CA LEU A 159 33.27 11.47 -0.67
C LEU A 159 34.76 11.34 -0.27
N ALA A 160 35.18 10.14 0.13
CA ALA A 160 36.55 9.84 0.54
C ALA A 160 37.46 9.33 -0.60
N ALA A 161 36.90 9.11 -1.80
CA ALA A 161 37.59 8.67 -3.02
C ALA A 161 37.86 9.85 -3.96
#